data_AF-A0A225VXJ9-F1
#
_entry.id   AF-A0A225VXJ9-F1
#
_cell.length_a   1.000
_cell.length_b   1.000
_cell.length_c   1.000
_cell.angle_alpha   90.00
_cell.angle_beta   90.00
_cell.angle_gamma   90.00
#
_symmetry.space_group_name_H-M   'P 1'
#
loop_
_entity.id
_entity.type
_entity.pdbx_description
1 polymer ?
#
loop_
_entity_poly.entity_id
_entity_poly.type
_entity_poly.pdbx_seq_one_letter_code
_entity_poly.pdbx_strand_id
1 'polypeptide(L)' 'MRMVLEERDLWEVESGEIKMVHCATTLDQTTFKMKSCKALAIICLAMEDSQLPLVRSVKDAYDAWSRLEGHFDEERA' A
#
# COMPACT_ATOMS: atom_id res chain seq x y z
N MET A 1 9.77 4.12 13.50
CA MET A 1 8.55 3.29 13.64
C MET A 1 8.69 2.10 12.69
N ARG A 2 8.08 0.92 12.93
CA ARG A 2 8.09 -0.19 11.94
C ARG A 2 6.68 -0.36 11.40
N MET A 3 6.49 -0.16 10.10
CA MET A 3 5.20 -0.38 9.46
C MET A 3 5.00 -1.88 9.18
N VAL A 4 3.81 -2.40 9.52
CA VAL A 4 3.44 -3.80 9.29
C VAL A 4 1.98 -3.84 8.85
N LEU A 5 1.72 -4.51 7.73
CA LEU A 5 0.36 -4.83 7.30
C LEU A 5 0.09 -6.30 7.65
N GLU A 6 -0.80 -6.54 8.61
CA GLU A 6 -0.99 -7.89 9.19
C GLU A 6 -1.62 -8.89 8.21
N GLU A 7 -2.43 -8.43 7.26
CA GLU A 7 -2.98 -9.28 6.20
C GLU A 7 -1.90 -9.61 5.14
N ARG A 8 -1.33 -10.82 5.21
CA ARG A 8 -0.30 -11.31 4.27
C ARG A 8 -0.69 -11.16 2.81
N ASP A 9 -1.94 -11.45 2.47
CA ASP A 9 -2.42 -11.43 1.08
C ASP A 9 -2.48 -10.01 0.49
N LEU A 10 -2.41 -8.98 1.33
CA LEU A 10 -2.33 -7.57 0.96
C LEU A 10 -0.88 -7.06 0.99
N TRP A 11 -0.04 -7.60 1.89
CA TRP A 11 1.40 -7.31 1.94
C TRP A 11 2.09 -7.53 0.60
N GLU A 12 1.77 -8.62 -0.11
CA GLU A 12 2.35 -8.95 -1.42
C GLU A 12 2.07 -7.88 -2.49
N VAL A 13 0.99 -7.10 -2.34
CA VAL A 13 0.61 -6.00 -3.25
C VAL A 13 1.30 -4.70 -2.84
N GLU A 14 1.37 -4.42 -1.54
CA GLU A 14 1.95 -3.20 -0.97
C GLU A 14 3.48 -3.20 -1.01
N SER A 15 4.12 -4.35 -0.86
CA SER A 15 5.58 -4.53 -0.98
C SER A 15 6.09 -4.51 -2.42
N GLY A 16 5.18 -4.60 -3.39
CA GLY A 16 5.51 -4.67 -4.81
C GLY A 16 6.09 -6.03 -5.26
N GLU A 17 6.03 -7.06 -4.41
CA GLU A 17 6.38 -8.45 -4.75
C GLU A 17 5.48 -8.96 -5.90
N ILE A 18 4.20 -8.63 -5.86
CA ILE A 18 3.24 -8.86 -6.95
C ILE A 18 2.95 -7.54 -7.63
N LYS A 19 3.18 -7.48 -8.95
CA LYS A 19 2.84 -6.33 -9.79
C LYS A 19 1.75 -6.72 -10.75
N MET A 20 0.93 -5.76 -11.17
CA MET A 20 -0.13 -6.01 -12.15
C MET A 20 0.38 -6.64 -13.46
N VAL A 21 1.65 -6.40 -13.82
CA VAL A 21 2.30 -7.00 -15.01
C VAL A 21 2.51 -8.52 -14.89
N HIS A 22 2.50 -9.07 -13.67
CA HIS A 22 2.61 -10.50 -13.40
C HIS A 22 1.26 -11.23 -13.45
N CYS A 23 0.13 -10.50 -13.54
CA CYS A 23 -1.20 -11.08 -13.61
C CYS A 23 -1.54 -11.49 -15.06
N ALA A 24 -1.44 -12.78 -15.35
CA ALA A 24 -1.67 -13.33 -16.69
C ALA A 24 -3.14 -13.43 -17.07
N THR A 25 -4.05 -13.61 -16.10
CA THR A 25 -5.49 -13.75 -16.36
C THR A 25 -6.28 -12.52 -15.95
N THR A 26 -7.45 -12.32 -16.58
CA THR A 26 -8.38 -11.25 -16.21
C THR A 26 -8.86 -11.38 -14.76
N LEU A 27 -9.00 -12.61 -14.25
CA LEU A 27 -9.37 -12.89 -12.86
C LEU A 27 -8.26 -12.47 -11.88
N ASP A 28 -7.00 -12.70 -12.23
CA ASP A 28 -5.87 -12.27 -11.40
C ASP A 28 -5.77 -10.74 -11.36
N GLN A 29 -6.03 -10.08 -12.49
CA GLN A 29 -6.03 -8.61 -12.57
C GLN A 29 -7.15 -7.97 -11.74
N THR A 30 -8.36 -8.54 -11.75
CA THR A 30 -9.48 -8.05 -10.92
C THR A 30 -9.20 -8.30 -9.44
N THR A 31 -8.67 -9.46 -9.10
CA THR A 31 -8.27 -9.81 -7.73
C THR A 31 -7.17 -8.88 -7.22
N PHE A 32 -6.14 -8.62 -8.05
CA PHE A 32 -5.06 -7.69 -7.72
C PHE A 32 -5.58 -6.28 -7.47
N LYS A 33 -6.46 -5.75 -8.34
CA LYS A 33 -7.08 -4.43 -8.15
C LYS A 33 -7.89 -4.37 -6.87
N MET A 34 -8.70 -5.39 -6.59
CA MET A 34 -9.49 -5.45 -5.35
C MET A 34 -8.59 -5.44 -4.11
N LYS A 35 -7.52 -6.24 -4.11
CA LYS A 35 -6.54 -6.27 -3.02
C LYS A 35 -5.84 -4.91 -2.86
N SER A 36 -5.39 -4.31 -3.96
CA SER A 36 -4.75 -2.99 -3.96
C SER A 36 -5.67 -1.90 -3.40
N CYS A 37 -6.95 -1.88 -3.80
CA CYS A 37 -7.92 -0.95 -3.24
C CYS A 37 -8.19 -1.19 -1.75
N LYS A 38 -8.31 -2.46 -1.33
CA LYS A 38 -8.53 -2.82 0.08
C LYS A 38 -7.35 -2.36 0.95
N ALA A 39 -6.13 -2.61 0.48
CA ALA A 39 -4.92 -2.27 1.21
C ALA A 39 -4.73 -0.74 1.32
N LEU A 40 -4.96 0.01 0.22
CA LEU A 40 -4.99 1.47 0.27
C LEU A 40 -6.04 2.03 1.24
N ALA A 41 -7.24 1.44 1.28
CA ALA A 41 -8.28 1.85 2.21
C ALA A 41 -7.86 1.62 3.67
N ILE A 42 -7.25 0.47 3.97
CA ILE A 42 -6.73 0.15 5.32
C ILE A 42 -5.63 1.15 5.70
N ILE A 43 -4.69 1.44 4.81
CA ILE A 43 -3.64 2.44 5.04
C ILE A 43 -4.29 3.79 5.35
N CYS A 44 -5.22 4.26 4.53
CA CYS A 44 -5.90 5.54 4.77
C CYS A 44 -6.66 5.60 6.10
N LEU A 45 -7.26 4.49 6.53
CA LEU A 45 -8.01 4.42 7.79
C LEU A 45 -7.09 4.30 9.02
N ALA A 46 -5.88 3.77 8.85
CA ALA A 46 -4.92 3.59 9.94
C ALA A 46 -4.07 4.83 10.22
N MET A 47 -4.01 5.79 9.29
CA MET A 47 -3.21 7.00 9.44
C MET A 47 -3.91 8.06 10.29
N GLU A 48 -3.12 8.84 11.03
CA GLU A 48 -3.60 10.05 11.69
C GLU A 48 -3.90 11.17 10.68
N ASP A 49 -4.75 12.13 11.05
CA ASP A 49 -5.13 13.25 10.17
C ASP A 49 -3.93 14.06 9.65
N SER A 50 -2.86 14.14 10.44
CA SER A 50 -1.58 14.77 10.07
C SER A 50 -0.84 14.04 8.95
N GLN A 51 -1.04 12.73 8.82
CA GLN A 51 -0.37 11.83 7.88
C GLN A 51 -1.23 11.59 6.62
N LEU A 52 -2.53 11.88 6.66
CA LEU A 52 -3.43 11.77 5.51
C LEU A 52 -2.95 12.48 4.23
N PRO A 53 -2.25 13.63 4.26
CA PRO A 53 -1.71 14.24 3.04
C PRO A 53 -0.73 13.34 2.28
N LEU A 54 -0.01 12.46 2.98
CA LEU A 54 0.98 11.54 2.40
C LEU A 54 0.31 10.42 1.61
N VAL A 55 -0.90 10.03 2.00
CA VAL A 55 -1.65 8.89 1.43
C VAL A 55 -2.85 9.29 0.58
N ARG A 56 -3.41 10.49 0.72
CA ARG A 56 -4.60 10.92 -0.06
C ARG A 56 -4.34 11.15 -1.55
N SER A 57 -3.10 11.46 -1.92
CA SER A 57 -2.74 11.85 -3.29
C SER A 57 -2.03 10.74 -4.07
N VAL A 58 -1.97 9.53 -3.51
CA VAL A 58 -1.22 8.41 -4.09
C VAL A 58 -2.06 7.64 -5.10
N LYS A 59 -1.36 7.08 -6.08
CA LYS A 59 -2.00 6.38 -7.20
C LYS A 59 -2.49 4.99 -6.82
N ASP A 60 -1.74 4.32 -5.97
CA ASP A 60 -2.01 2.97 -5.50
C ASP A 60 -1.45 2.77 -4.10
N ALA A 61 -1.93 1.69 -3.48
CA ALA A 61 -1.33 0.95 -2.38
C ALA A 61 0.18 1.17 -2.22
N TYR A 62 0.96 0.65 -3.17
CA TYR A 62 2.43 0.64 -3.13
C TYR A 62 3.04 2.04 -3.02
N ASP A 63 2.52 3.02 -3.76
CA ASP A 63 2.96 4.43 -3.67
C ASP A 63 2.63 5.03 -2.29
N ALA A 64 1.47 4.69 -1.70
CA ALA A 64 1.13 5.02 -0.32
C ALA A 64 2.15 4.44 0.67
N TRP A 65 2.42 3.14 0.58
CA TRP A 65 3.32 2.44 1.47
C TRP A 65 4.76 2.99 1.40
N SER A 66 5.27 3.16 0.17
CA SER A 66 6.63 3.68 -0.07
C SER A 66 6.84 5.09 0.49
N ARG A 67 5.84 5.98 0.36
CA ARG A 67 5.94 7.34 0.90
C ARG A 67 5.91 7.38 2.42
N LEU A 68 5.10 6.51 3.03
CA LEU A 68 5.04 6.38 4.49
C LEU A 68 6.35 5.81 5.04
N GLU A 69 6.91 4.76 4.43
CA GLU A 69 8.22 4.23 4.83
C GLU A 69 9.30 5.31 4.74
N GLY A 70 9.36 6.07 3.64
CA GLY A 70 10.28 7.20 3.49
C GLY A 70 10.13 8.24 4.60
N HIS A 71 8.90 8.67 4.89
CA HIS A 71 8.63 9.65 5.96
C HIS A 71 9.10 9.13 7.33
N PHE A 72 8.78 7.89 7.69
CA PHE A 72 9.13 7.32 9.00
C PHE A 72 10.60 6.93 9.13
N ASP A 73 11.31 6.70 8.03
CA ASP A 73 12.76 6.49 8.03
C ASP A 73 13.53 7.83 8.04
N GLU A 74 13.01 8.88 7.40
CA GLU A 74 13.59 10.23 7.45
C GLU A 74 13.42 10.87 8.84
N GLU A 75 12.30 10.64 9.52
CA GLU A 75 12.12 10.99 10.94
C GLU A 75 13.08 10.26 11.90
N ARG A 76 13.79 9.22 11.44
CA ARG A 76 14.81 8.50 12.25
C ARG A 76 16.23 8.99 12.04
N ALA A 77 16.50 9.79 10.99
CA ALA A 77 17.84 10.28 10.65
C ALA A 77 18.17 11.59 11.38
#